data_AF-A0A838W8M4-F1
#
_entry.id   AF-A0A838W8M4-F1
#
_cell.length_a   1.000
_cell.length_b   1.000
_cell.length_c   1.000
_cell.angle_alpha   90.00
_cell.angle_beta   90.00
_cell.angle_gamma   90.00
#
_symmetry.space_group_name_H-M   'P 1'
#
loop_
_entity.id
_entity.type
_entity.pdbx_description
1 polymer ?
#
loop_
_entity_poly.entity_id
_entity_poly.type
_entity_poly.pdbx_seq_one_letter_code
_entity_poly.pdbx_strand_id
1 'polypeptide(L)' 'MEPAYRTESTVTEDGALNLRGLPFQAGEALEVILIRRARGEGSRGEVESLRGSVLRYDDPTTPVAEEDWELGG' A
#
# COMPACT_ATOMS: atom_id res chain seq x y z
N MET A 1 21.76 -2.87 -1.35
CA MET A 1 20.39 -2.39 -1.07
C MET A 1 20.54 -1.37 0.03
N GLU A 2 20.33 -0.09 -0.27
CA GLU A 2 20.45 0.96 0.77
C GLU A 2 19.22 0.92 1.69
N PRO A 3 19.39 1.05 3.01
CA PRO A 3 18.27 0.98 3.95
C PRO A 3 17.37 2.20 3.79
N ALA A 4 16.12 1.99 3.38
CA ALA A 4 15.11 3.05 3.33
C ALA A 4 14.29 3.06 4.62
N TYR A 5 14.28 4.19 5.33
CA TYR A 5 13.40 4.41 6.48
C TYR A 5 12.19 5.25 6.05
N ARG A 6 10.97 4.77 6.34
CA ARG A 6 9.73 5.50 6.05
C ARG A 6 9.06 5.91 7.35
N THR A 7 8.66 7.19 7.42
CA THR A 7 7.78 7.72 8.46
C THR A 7 6.70 8.58 7.82
N GLU A 8 5.58 8.79 8.51
CA GLU A 8 4.46 9.58 8.03
C GLU A 8 4.24 10.79 8.94
N SER A 9 4.00 11.96 8.33
CA SER A 9 3.61 13.17 9.04
C SER A 9 2.69 14.00 8.15
N THR A 10 1.88 14.85 8.77
CA THR A 10 1.04 15.81 8.07
C THR A 10 1.75 17.16 8.01
N VAL A 11 1.52 17.89 6.91
CA VAL A 11 1.98 19.27 6.75
C VAL A 11 1.16 20.17 7.69
N THR A 12 1.83 21.02 8.46
CA THR A 12 1.20 21.97 9.37
C THR A 12 0.62 23.18 8.61
N GLU A 13 -0.17 24.02 9.27
CA GLU A 13 -0.84 25.16 8.63
C GLU A 13 0.14 26.17 8.01
N ASP A 14 1.34 26.29 8.58
CA ASP A 14 2.44 27.11 8.08
C ASP A 14 3.20 26.47 6.90
N GLY A 15 2.78 25.28 6.45
CA GLY A 15 3.40 24.58 5.33
C GLY A 15 4.64 23.77 5.69
N ALA A 16 4.95 23.61 6.98
CA ALA A 16 6.10 22.84 7.44
C ALA A 16 5.79 21.34 7.62
N LEU A 17 6.80 20.50 7.46
CA LEU A 17 6.76 19.07 7.78
C LEU A 17 7.74 18.78 8.91
N ASN A 18 7.22 18.33 10.05
CA ASN A 18 8.03 18.05 11.24
C ASN A 18 8.20 16.54 11.44
N LEU A 19 9.32 15.97 10.96
CA LEU A 19 9.67 14.56 11.16
C LEU A 19 10.44 14.41 12.48
N ARG A 20 9.98 13.54 13.39
CA ARG A 20 10.59 13.31 14.71
C ARG A 20 10.97 11.84 14.89
N GLY A 21 11.99 11.59 15.72
CA GLY A 21 12.41 10.24 16.09
C GLY A 21 13.02 9.43 14.93
N LEU A 22 13.69 10.11 13.99
CA LEU A 22 14.38 9.43 12.91
C LEU A 22 15.61 8.68 13.44
N PRO A 23 15.92 7.48 12.94
CA PRO A 23 17.07 6.68 13.38
C PRO A 23 18.40 7.13 12.74
N PHE A 24 18.55 8.43 12.47
CA PHE A 24 19.74 9.02 11.84
C PHE A 24 20.51 9.88 12.82
N GLN A 25 21.82 10.01 12.61
CA GLN A 25 22.67 10.81 13.49
C GLN A 25 22.69 12.28 13.05
N ALA A 26 23.03 13.18 13.99
CA ALA A 26 23.21 14.59 13.67
C ALA A 26 24.38 14.77 12.69
N GLY A 27 24.14 15.55 11.62
CA GLY A 27 25.13 15.81 10.57
C GLY A 27 25.14 14.80 9.41
N GLU A 28 24.29 13.78 9.45
CA GLU A 28 24.13 12.82 8.36
C GLU A 28 23.42 13.48 7.17
N ALA A 29 23.97 13.32 5.96
CA ALA A 29 23.37 13.83 4.74
C ALA A 29 22.31 12.85 4.23
N LEU A 30 21.07 13.32 4.08
CA LEU A 30 19.93 12.49 3.68
C LEU A 30 19.21 13.09 2.47
N GLU A 31 18.72 12.23 1.59
CA GLU A 31 17.76 12.58 0.55
C GLU A 31 16.34 12.38 1.09
N VAL A 32 15.45 13.36 0.85
CA VAL A 32 14.06 13.30 1.30
C VAL A 32 13.12 13.31 0.10
N ILE A 33 12.24 12.30 0.02
CA ILE A 33 11.22 12.19 -1.03
C ILE A 33 9.85 12.44 -0.40
N LEU A 34 9.13 13.44 -0.90
CA LEU A 34 7.77 13.78 -0.46
C LEU A 34 6.75 13.19 -1.43
N ILE A 35 5.89 12.30 -0.92
CA ILE A 35 4.81 11.70 -1.71
C ILE A 35 3.49 12.12 -1.09
N ARG A 36 2.64 12.80 -1.88
CA ARG A 36 1.27 13.11 -1.46
C ARG A 36 0.49 11.81 -1.39
N ARG A 37 0.00 11.44 -0.21
CA ARG A 37 -0.93 10.30 -0.07
C ARG A 37 -2.25 10.68 -0.72
N ALA A 38 -2.76 9.86 -1.63
CA ALA A 38 -4.12 10.04 -2.10
C ALA A 38 -5.06 9.86 -0.90
N ARG A 39 -6.09 10.71 -0.80
CA ARG A 39 -7.17 10.57 0.18
C ARG A 39 -7.93 9.28 -0.17
N GLY A 40 -7.46 8.15 0.36
CA GLY A 40 -7.98 6.82 0.03
C GLY A 40 -6.99 5.68 0.21
N GLU A 41 -5.68 5.92 0.22
CA GLU A 41 -4.69 4.83 0.37
C GLU A 41 -4.41 4.43 1.83
N GLY A 42 -5.05 5.12 2.78
CA GLY A 42 -5.06 4.75 4.21
C GLY A 42 -6.24 3.85 4.57
N SER A 43 -7.30 3.87 3.77
CA SER A 43 -8.21 2.74 3.70
C SER A 43 -7.63 1.81 2.65
N ARG A 44 -6.80 0.86 3.07
CA ARG A 44 -6.99 -0.48 2.49
C ARG A 44 -8.44 -0.79 2.86
N GLY A 45 -9.37 -0.37 1.99
CA GLY A 45 -10.81 -0.33 2.25
C GLY A 45 -11.12 -1.60 2.97
N GLU A 46 -11.62 -1.46 4.21
CA GLU A 46 -11.76 -2.54 5.20
C GLU A 46 -11.79 -3.85 4.44
N VAL A 47 -10.64 -4.53 4.37
CA VAL A 47 -10.65 -5.85 3.74
C VAL A 47 -11.44 -6.62 4.74
N GLU A 48 -12.74 -6.74 4.50
CA GLU A 48 -13.66 -7.43 5.38
C GLU A 48 -12.97 -8.75 5.65
N SER A 49 -12.51 -8.90 6.89
CA SER A 49 -11.63 -10.01 7.20
C SER A 49 -12.48 -11.25 6.99
N LEU A 50 -12.07 -12.12 6.07
CA LEU A 50 -12.68 -13.44 5.89
C LEU A 50 -12.45 -14.35 7.11
N ARG A 51 -11.85 -13.82 8.20
CA ARG A 51 -11.70 -14.54 9.47
C ARG A 51 -13.08 -14.83 10.03
N GLY A 52 -13.44 -16.11 10.06
CA GLY A 52 -14.73 -16.59 10.57
C GLY A 52 -15.83 -16.69 9.51
N SER A 53 -15.56 -16.32 8.25
CA SER A 53 -16.48 -16.63 7.16
C SER A 53 -16.24 -18.04 6.63
N VAL A 54 -17.31 -18.70 6.20
CA VAL A 54 -17.26 -19.98 5.51
C VAL A 54 -17.27 -19.69 4.01
N LEU A 55 -16.17 -19.98 3.33
CA LEU A 55 -16.09 -19.91 1.87
C LEU A 55 -16.71 -21.18 1.28
N ARG A 56 -17.76 -21.03 0.47
CA ARG A 56 -18.32 -22.11 -0.33
C ARG A 56 -17.74 -22.03 -1.74
N TYR A 57 -17.16 -23.13 -2.20
CA TYR A 57 -16.71 -23.28 -3.57
C TYR A 57 -17.78 -24.02 -4.35
N ASP A 58 -18.53 -23.29 -5.16
CA ASP A 58 -19.48 -23.88 -6.10
C ASP A 58 -18.69 -24.25 -7.37
N ASP A 59 -18.63 -25.56 -7.66
CA ASP A 59 -17.98 -26.17 -8.84
C ASP A 59 -16.60 -25.60 -9.22
N PRO A 60 -15.61 -25.63 -8.31
CA PRO A 60 -14.33 -24.92 -8.46
C PRO A 60 -13.44 -25.41 -9.59
N THR A 61 -13.77 -26.57 -10.16
CA THR A 61 -13.02 -27.21 -11.25
C THR A 61 -13.76 -27.17 -12.58
N THR A 62 -14.90 -26.49 -12.67
CA THR A 62 -15.56 -26.29 -13.96
C THR A 62 -14.64 -25.45 -14.85
N PRO A 63 -14.39 -25.88 -16.10
CA PRO A 63 -13.58 -25.11 -17.04
C PRO A 63 -14.13 -23.69 -17.16
N VAL A 64 -13.27 -22.70 -16.90
CA VAL A 64 -13.62 -21.31 -17.11
C VAL A 64 -13.49 -21.01 -18.61
N ALA A 65 -14.64 -20.94 -19.28
CA ALA A 65 -14.82 -20.50 -20.67
C ALA A 65 -13.55 -20.64 -21.53
N GLU A 66 -13.20 -21.89 -21.89
CA GLU A 66 -12.08 -22.18 -22.80
C GLU A 66 -12.19 -21.37 -24.11
N GLU A 67 -13.43 -21.03 -24.49
CA GLU A 67 -13.81 -20.21 -25.64
C GLU A 67 -13.34 -18.75 -25.56
N ASP A 68 -13.09 -18.20 -24.37
CA ASP A 68 -12.69 -16.79 -24.17
C ASP A 68 -11.17 -16.57 -24.33
N TRP A 69 -10.38 -17.66 -24.34
CA TRP A 69 -8.91 -17.63 -24.42
C TRP A 69 -8.37 -17.68 -25.86
N GLU A 70 -9.23 -17.83 -26.88
CA GLU A 70 -8.86 -17.96 -28.31
C GLU A 70 -8.78 -16.61 -29.06
N LEU A 71 -8.64 -15.48 -28.35
CA LEU A 71 -8.47 -14.14 -28.95
C LEU A 71 -7.05 -13.58 -28.78
N GLY A 72 -6.04 -14.38 -29.08
CA GLY A 72 -4.64 -13.96 -29.00
C GLY A 72 -3.66 -14.85 -29.75
N GLY A 73 -3.94 -15.15 -31.03
CA GLY A 73 -3.01 -15.77 -31.97
C GLY A 73 -2.51 -14.78 -33.01
#